data_AF-A0A519HZU9-F1
#
_entry.id   AF-A0A519HZU9-F1
#
_cell.length_a   1.000
_cell.length_b   1.000
_cell.length_c   1.000
_cell.angle_alpha   90.00
_cell.angle_beta   90.00
_cell.angle_gamma   90.00
#
_symmetry.space_group_name_H-M   'P 1'
#
loop_
_entity.id
_entity.type
_entity.pdbx_description
1 polymer ?
#
loop_
_entity_poly.entity_id
_entity_poly.type
_entity_poly.pdbx_seq_one_letter_code
_entity_poly.pdbx_strand_id
1 'polypeptide(L)'
;MTAHPVLPEDANHPVATADMHASTEAAAGGHESGGLPQFEFQHWLGQIIYLIFLFAILYFLIAKIFAPRMRRVFDEREQTISTAVETARQVQAEAAGQAEAAKREVDEARASSRATAAAAKSRVTEAANARAAAEEAVVNARIAEAEASIAKTRDAAMTNVSSIASDTASAIVERLTGKAPTAAEAAAAKGAA
;
A
#
# COMPACT_ATOMS: atom_id res chain seq x y z
N MET A 1 -16.91 -41.58 39.51
CA MET A 1 -16.46 -42.98 39.58
C MET A 1 -15.10 -43.06 38.91
N THR A 2 -14.07 -43.38 39.70
CA THR A 2 -12.81 -44.09 39.35
C THR A 2 -11.85 -43.45 38.32
N ALA A 3 -10.53 -43.36 38.51
CA ALA A 3 -9.65 -43.89 39.54
C ALA A 3 -8.31 -43.13 39.55
N HIS A 4 -7.78 -42.90 40.75
CA HIS A 4 -6.37 -42.59 40.98
C HIS A 4 -5.51 -43.84 40.70
N PRO A 5 -4.29 -43.71 40.16
CA PRO A 5 -3.33 -44.81 40.12
C PRO A 5 -2.85 -45.14 41.53
N VAL A 6 -3.12 -46.38 41.94
CA VAL A 6 -2.72 -47.00 43.20
C VAL A 6 -1.28 -47.52 43.04
N LEU A 7 -0.36 -47.09 43.92
CA LEU A 7 0.93 -47.76 44.10
C LEU A 7 0.79 -48.79 45.23
N PRO A 8 1.39 -49.99 45.09
CA PRO A 8 1.23 -51.09 46.02
C PRO A 8 1.89 -50.84 47.38
N GLU A 9 1.18 -51.34 48.38
CA GLU A 9 1.52 -51.50 49.80
C GLU A 9 2.66 -52.53 49.99
N ASP A 10 3.28 -52.46 51.16
CA ASP A 10 4.28 -53.36 51.77
C ASP A 10 5.78 -53.18 51.45
N ALA A 11 6.44 -52.43 52.34
CA ALA A 11 7.64 -52.93 53.03
C ALA A 11 7.79 -52.23 54.40
N ASN A 12 7.21 -52.86 55.42
CA ASN A 12 7.42 -52.56 56.83
C ASN A 12 8.91 -52.75 57.18
N HIS A 13 9.65 -51.65 57.37
CA HIS A 13 10.97 -51.70 58.01
C HIS A 13 10.81 -51.31 59.48
N PRO A 14 11.28 -52.14 60.42
CA PRO A 14 11.16 -51.86 61.84
C PRO A 14 11.96 -50.59 62.18
N VAL A 15 11.25 -49.54 62.59
CA VAL A 15 11.87 -48.39 63.25
C VAL A 15 12.41 -48.90 64.58
N ALA A 16 13.70 -49.20 64.60
CA ALA A 16 14.44 -49.30 65.84
C ALA A 16 14.41 -47.91 66.48
N THR A 17 13.48 -47.72 67.41
CA THR A 17 13.54 -46.67 68.43
C THR A 17 14.73 -46.98 69.31
N ALA A 18 15.92 -46.59 68.85
CA ALA A 18 17.07 -46.47 69.71
C ALA A 18 16.89 -45.18 70.50
N ASP A 19 16.37 -45.33 71.71
CA ASP A 19 16.56 -44.37 72.79
C ASP A 19 18.06 -44.02 72.87
N MET A 20 18.43 -42.85 72.35
CA MET A 20 19.66 -42.17 72.73
C MET A 20 19.28 -40.92 73.51
N HIS A 21 18.70 -41.15 74.68
CA HIS A 21 18.93 -40.25 75.81
C HIS A 21 20.43 -40.28 76.10
N ALA A 22 21.17 -39.31 75.58
CA ALA A 22 22.51 -39.01 76.07
C ALA A 22 22.35 -38.45 77.49
N SER A 23 22.35 -39.32 78.48
CA SER A 23 22.50 -38.99 79.88
C SER A 23 23.81 -38.22 80.06
N THR A 24 23.69 -36.92 80.34
CA THR A 24 24.77 -36.12 80.89
C THR A 24 25.09 -36.67 82.27
N GLU A 25 26.18 -37.43 82.38
CA GLU A 25 26.86 -37.61 83.65
C GLU A 25 27.52 -36.28 84.01
N ALA A 26 26.90 -35.55 84.91
CA ALA A 26 27.58 -34.46 85.61
C ALA A 26 28.63 -35.10 86.52
N ALA A 27 29.89 -35.09 86.08
CA ALA A 27 31.02 -35.42 86.93
C ALA A 27 31.03 -34.43 88.10
N ALA A 28 30.63 -34.92 89.28
CA ALA A 28 30.71 -34.19 90.53
C ALA A 28 32.18 -34.01 90.92
N GLY A 29 32.72 -32.83 90.66
CA GLY A 29 34.04 -32.42 91.09
C GLY A 29 34.07 -30.91 91.37
N GLY A 30 34.02 -30.55 92.65
CA GLY A 30 34.46 -29.25 93.18
C GLY A 30 33.58 -28.04 92.88
N HIS A 31 32.97 -27.48 93.92
CA HIS A 31 32.44 -26.12 93.89
C HIS A 31 33.59 -25.12 93.63
N GLU A 32 33.58 -24.48 92.47
CA GLU A 32 34.13 -23.14 92.28
C GLU A 32 32.98 -22.23 91.80
N SER A 33 32.86 -21.04 92.38
CA SER A 33 31.74 -20.12 92.18
C SER A 33 31.79 -19.40 90.83
N GLY A 34 31.68 -20.13 89.72
CA GLY A 34 31.59 -19.59 88.35
C GLY A 34 30.14 -19.61 87.86
N GLY A 35 29.70 -18.59 87.13
CA GLY A 35 28.33 -18.46 86.64
C GLY A 35 27.95 -19.53 85.61
N LEU A 36 26.74 -19.43 85.02
CA LEU A 36 26.37 -20.27 83.87
C LEU A 36 27.49 -20.16 82.81
N PRO A 37 28.09 -21.27 82.34
CA PRO A 37 29.30 -21.24 81.49
C PRO A 37 29.13 -20.47 80.16
N GLN A 38 27.90 -20.17 79.76
CA GLN A 38 27.56 -19.31 78.61
C GLN A 38 27.74 -17.80 78.86
N PHE A 39 27.85 -17.36 80.10
CA PHE A 39 28.08 -15.96 80.49
C PHE A 39 29.54 -15.66 80.90
N GLU A 40 30.44 -16.62 80.71
CA GLU A 40 31.88 -16.41 80.89
C GLU A 40 32.43 -15.62 79.70
N PHE A 41 32.48 -14.29 79.85
CA PHE A 41 32.90 -13.32 78.83
C PHE A 41 34.37 -13.49 78.38
N GLN A 42 35.15 -14.35 79.02
CA GLN A 42 36.55 -14.61 78.71
C GLN A 42 36.77 -15.08 77.26
N HIS A 43 35.84 -15.83 76.67
CA HIS A 43 35.95 -16.32 75.29
C HIS A 43 35.23 -15.45 74.25
N TRP A 44 34.39 -14.51 74.70
CA TRP A 44 33.60 -13.65 73.82
C TRP A 44 34.47 -12.74 72.96
N LEU A 45 35.56 -12.20 73.53
CA LEU A 45 36.50 -11.37 72.78
C LEU A 45 37.16 -12.13 71.62
N GLY A 46 37.59 -13.37 71.86
CA GLY A 46 38.15 -14.24 70.82
C GLY A 46 37.14 -14.55 69.71
N GLN A 47 35.89 -14.86 70.08
CA GLN A 47 34.82 -15.14 69.12
C GLN A 47 34.46 -13.90 68.28
N ILE A 48 34.42 -12.72 68.88
CA ILE A 48 34.15 -11.46 68.18
C ILE A 48 35.28 -11.16 67.18
N ILE A 49 36.54 -11.30 67.58
CA ILE A 49 37.69 -11.09 66.69
C ILE A 49 37.64 -12.08 65.52
N TYR A 50 37.32 -13.35 65.78
CA TYR A 50 37.16 -14.36 64.74
C TYR A 50 36.02 -14.04 63.77
N LEU A 51 34.85 -13.61 64.28
CA LEU A 51 33.73 -13.18 63.45
C LEU A 51 34.05 -11.95 62.62
N ILE A 52 34.74 -10.96 63.17
CA ILE A 52 35.20 -9.78 62.42
C ILE A 52 36.15 -10.20 61.31
N PHE A 53 37.09 -11.11 61.57
CA PHE A 53 38.02 -11.62 60.56
C PHE A 53 37.28 -12.34 59.43
N LEU A 54 36.36 -13.26 59.75
CA LEU A 54 35.55 -13.96 58.76
C LEU A 54 34.65 -13.00 57.97
N PHE A 55 34.01 -12.06 58.67
CA PHE A 55 33.17 -11.03 58.06
C PHE A 55 33.97 -10.15 57.12
N ALA A 56 35.18 -9.73 57.50
CA ALA A 56 36.05 -8.93 56.65
C ALA A 56 36.44 -9.68 55.36
N ILE A 57 36.78 -10.97 55.46
CA ILE A 57 37.05 -11.82 54.28
C ILE A 57 35.82 -11.91 53.38
N LEU A 58 34.65 -12.23 53.95
CA LEU A 58 33.41 -12.35 53.20
C LEU A 58 33.00 -11.02 52.55
N TYR A 59 33.11 -9.92 53.28
CA TYR A 59 32.85 -8.58 52.78
C TYR A 59 33.75 -8.24 51.59
N PHE A 60 35.05 -8.56 51.69
CA PHE A 60 35.99 -8.32 50.60
C PHE A 60 35.66 -9.15 49.36
N LEU A 61 35.25 -10.41 49.55
CA LEU A 61 34.81 -11.29 48.47
C LEU A 61 33.56 -10.72 47.76
N ILE A 62 32.56 -10.27 48.53
CA ILE A 62 31.35 -9.66 47.97
C ILE A 62 31.69 -8.35 47.24
N ALA A 63 32.43 -7.46 47.90
CA ALA A 63 32.77 -6.15 47.36
C ALA A 63 33.62 -6.24 46.08
N LYS A 64 34.56 -7.19 46.01
CA LYS A 64 35.51 -7.27 44.91
C LYS A 64 35.10 -8.22 43.79
N ILE A 65 34.23 -9.21 44.03
CA ILE A 65 33.87 -10.23 43.03
C ILE A 65 32.37 -10.21 42.73
N PHE A 66 31.50 -10.33 43.74
CA PHE A 66 30.06 -10.48 43.50
C PHE A 66 29.41 -9.16 43.05
N ALA A 67 29.71 -8.05 43.73
CA ALA A 67 29.19 -6.74 43.38
C ALA A 67 29.55 -6.30 41.95
N PRO A 68 30.82 -6.35 41.49
CA PRO A 68 31.14 -5.97 40.11
C PRO A 68 30.55 -6.92 39.08
N ARG A 69 30.43 -8.22 39.39
CA ARG A 69 29.78 -9.19 38.49
C ARG A 69 28.29 -8.89 38.31
N MET A 70 27.58 -8.55 39.38
CA MET A 70 26.17 -8.13 39.31
C MET A 70 26.01 -6.81 38.57
N ARG A 71 26.89 -5.84 38.84
CA ARG A 71 26.88 -4.55 38.15
C ARG A 71 27.02 -4.73 36.64
N ARG A 72 27.96 -5.58 36.20
CA ARG A 72 28.15 -5.90 34.79
C ARG A 72 26.89 -6.46 34.13
N VAL A 73 26.17 -7.37 34.78
CA VAL A 73 24.93 -7.94 34.23
C VAL A 73 23.84 -6.87 34.08
N PHE A 74 23.73 -5.95 35.04
CA PHE A 74 22.77 -4.84 34.92
C PHE A 74 23.14 -3.89 33.78
N ASP A 75 24.42 -3.50 33.69
CA ASP A 75 24.91 -2.62 32.62
C ASP A 75 24.72 -3.28 31.23
N GLU A 76 25.02 -4.58 31.08
CA GLU A 76 24.81 -5.32 29.83
C GLU A 76 23.33 -5.39 29.43
N ARG A 77 22.42 -5.57 30.40
CA ARG A 77 20.97 -5.57 30.16
C ARG A 77 20.47 -4.18 29.77
N GLU A 78 20.88 -3.16 30.50
CA GLU A 78 20.52 -1.77 30.23
C GLU A 78 21.00 -1.37 28.82
N GLN A 79 22.25 -1.68 28.49
CA GLN A 79 22.81 -1.40 27.17
C GLN A 79 22.08 -2.16 26.06
N THR A 80 21.79 -3.45 26.26
CA THR A 80 21.04 -4.27 25.29
C THR A 80 19.65 -3.70 25.06
N ILE A 81 18.92 -3.36 26.12
CA ILE A 81 17.57 -2.78 26.03
C ILE A 81 17.62 -1.42 25.35
N SER A 82 18.53 -0.54 25.75
CA SER A 82 18.67 0.79 25.16
C SER A 82 18.99 0.70 23.67
N THR A 83 19.91 -0.19 23.30
CA THR A 83 20.29 -0.41 21.89
C THR A 83 19.11 -0.99 21.10
N ALA A 84 18.40 -1.97 21.65
CA ALA A 84 17.24 -2.56 20.99
C ALA A 84 16.11 -1.54 20.78
N VAL A 85 15.85 -0.68 21.76
CA VAL A 85 14.85 0.40 21.64
C VAL A 85 15.26 1.42 20.59
N GLU A 86 16.53 1.82 20.57
CA GLU A 86 17.03 2.78 19.58
C GLU A 86 16.98 2.20 18.16
N THR A 87 17.45 0.97 17.98
CA THR A 87 17.33 0.26 16.69
C THR A 87 15.87 0.11 16.27
N ALA A 88 14.96 -0.22 17.18
CA ALA A 88 13.53 -0.33 16.87
C ALA A 88 12.95 1.01 16.41
N ARG A 89 13.31 2.12 17.07
CA ARG A 89 12.90 3.47 16.66
C ARG A 89 13.48 3.86 15.31
N GLN A 90 14.75 3.56 15.07
CA GLN A 90 15.40 3.82 13.80
C GLN A 90 14.70 3.06 12.67
N VAL A 91 14.50 1.74 12.83
CA VAL A 91 13.81 0.91 11.84
C VAL A 91 12.38 1.38 11.62
N GLN A 92 11.67 1.81 12.67
CA GLN A 92 10.33 2.37 12.55
C GLN A 92 10.34 3.69 11.76
N ALA A 93 11.30 4.58 12.03
CA ALA A 93 11.44 5.84 11.31
C ALA A 93 11.79 5.62 9.83
N GLU A 94 12.72 4.71 9.55
CA GLU A 94 13.09 4.31 8.19
C GLU A 94 11.88 3.71 7.46
N ALA A 95 11.16 2.78 8.07
CA ALA A 95 9.96 2.18 7.49
C ALA A 95 8.86 3.21 7.22
N ALA A 96 8.63 4.15 8.15
CA ALA A 96 7.68 5.24 7.96
C ALA A 96 8.08 6.15 6.80
N GLY A 97 9.38 6.50 6.70
CA GLY A 97 9.91 7.30 5.61
C GLY A 97 9.78 6.61 4.25
N GLN A 98 10.10 5.31 4.17
CA GLN A 98 9.94 4.52 2.95
C GLN A 98 8.46 4.37 2.55
N ALA A 99 7.58 4.15 3.52
CA ALA A 99 6.14 4.08 3.27
C ALA A 99 5.58 5.41 2.73
N GLU A 100 6.04 6.54 3.28
CA GLU A 100 5.65 7.86 2.78
C GLU A 100 6.17 8.12 1.37
N ALA A 101 7.44 7.80 1.10
CA ALA A 101 8.05 7.94 -0.22
C ALA A 101 7.32 7.09 -1.27
N ALA A 102 7.08 5.81 -0.98
CA ALA A 102 6.34 4.91 -1.86
C ALA A 102 4.90 5.41 -2.11
N LYS A 103 4.23 5.93 -1.08
CA LYS A 103 2.90 6.54 -1.24
C LYS A 103 2.95 7.75 -2.17
N ARG A 104 3.90 8.66 -1.98
CA ARG A 104 4.08 9.84 -2.84
C ARG A 104 4.35 9.44 -4.29
N GLU A 105 5.23 8.47 -4.52
CA GLU A 105 5.55 7.97 -5.86
C GLU A 105 4.33 7.36 -6.56
N VAL A 106 3.54 6.56 -5.85
CA VAL A 106 2.29 5.98 -6.38
C VAL A 106 1.27 7.07 -6.71
N ASP A 107 1.11 8.07 -5.84
CA ASP A 107 0.17 9.17 -6.05
C ASP A 107 0.60 10.06 -7.24
N GLU A 108 1.90 10.35 -7.37
CA GLU A 108 2.47 11.07 -8.52
C GLU A 108 2.32 10.28 -9.82
N ALA A 109 2.64 8.98 -9.83
CA ALA A 109 2.47 8.13 -11.00
C ALA A 109 1.00 8.05 -11.45
N ARG A 110 0.05 7.97 -10.50
CA ARG A 110 -1.39 8.03 -10.79
C ARG A 110 -1.81 9.38 -11.36
N ALA A 111 -1.32 10.48 -10.79
CA ALA A 111 -1.61 11.81 -11.29
C ALA A 111 -1.07 12.01 -12.72
N SER A 112 0.19 11.64 -12.96
CA SER A 112 0.84 11.69 -14.27
C SER A 112 0.11 10.83 -15.32
N SER A 113 -0.30 9.62 -14.94
CA SER A 113 -1.08 8.73 -15.82
C SER A 113 -2.42 9.34 -16.21
N ARG A 114 -3.15 9.93 -15.25
CA ARG A 114 -4.42 10.63 -15.50
C ARG A 114 -4.23 11.84 -16.40
N ALA A 115 -3.19 12.65 -16.14
CA ALA A 115 -2.85 13.80 -16.96
C ALA A 115 -2.52 13.39 -18.40
N THR A 116 -1.72 12.34 -18.57
CA THR A 116 -1.37 11.79 -19.89
C THR A 116 -2.59 11.28 -20.63
N ALA A 117 -3.48 10.54 -19.96
CA ALA A 117 -4.72 10.04 -20.56
C ALA A 117 -5.65 11.19 -20.99
N ALA A 118 -5.80 12.22 -20.15
CA ALA A 118 -6.59 13.41 -20.48
C ALA A 118 -6.00 14.17 -21.67
N ALA A 119 -4.67 14.39 -21.68
CA ALA A 119 -3.98 15.07 -22.78
C ALA A 119 -4.04 14.27 -24.09
N ALA A 120 -3.97 12.94 -24.03
CA ALA A 120 -4.13 12.08 -25.20
C ALA A 120 -5.57 12.16 -25.74
N LYS A 121 -6.57 12.11 -24.86
CA LYS A 121 -7.98 12.28 -25.24
C LYS A 121 -8.23 13.63 -25.90
N SER A 122 -7.72 14.74 -25.34
CA SER A 122 -7.84 16.08 -25.93
C SER A 122 -7.25 16.12 -27.34
N ARG A 123 -6.01 15.64 -27.50
CA ARG A 123 -5.33 15.58 -28.81
C ARG A 123 -6.10 14.75 -29.84
N VAL A 124 -6.65 13.60 -29.45
CA VAL A 124 -7.45 12.76 -30.34
C VAL A 124 -8.74 13.47 -30.74
N THR A 125 -9.43 14.10 -29.79
CA THR A 125 -10.66 14.87 -30.07
C THR A 125 -10.39 16.05 -30.99
N GLU A 126 -9.33 16.82 -30.75
CA GLU A 126 -8.93 17.94 -31.60
C GLU A 126 -8.59 17.47 -33.03
N ALA A 127 -7.81 16.39 -33.16
CA ALA A 127 -7.48 15.81 -34.46
C ALA A 127 -8.71 15.26 -35.19
N ALA A 128 -9.65 14.63 -34.46
CA ALA A 128 -10.90 14.14 -35.03
C ALA A 128 -11.78 15.29 -35.54
N ASN A 129 -11.92 16.35 -34.75
CA ASN A 129 -12.69 17.54 -35.14
C ASN A 129 -12.07 18.23 -36.36
N ALA A 130 -10.74 18.36 -36.40
CA ALA A 130 -10.03 18.94 -37.55
C ALA A 130 -10.24 18.10 -38.83
N ARG A 131 -10.17 16.77 -38.73
CA ARG A 131 -10.46 15.87 -39.86
C ARG A 131 -11.91 15.96 -40.29
N ALA A 132 -12.86 15.96 -39.36
CA ALA A 132 -14.28 16.09 -39.66
C ALA A 132 -14.56 17.40 -40.41
N ALA A 133 -14.02 18.53 -39.94
CA ALA A 133 -14.18 19.82 -40.61
C ALA A 133 -13.55 19.84 -42.02
N ALA A 134 -12.39 19.20 -42.21
CA ALA A 134 -11.76 19.10 -43.52
C ALA A 134 -12.59 18.24 -44.50
N GLU A 135 -13.08 17.09 -44.04
CA GLU A 135 -13.94 16.21 -44.85
C GLU A 135 -15.28 16.89 -45.17
N GLU A 136 -15.90 17.59 -44.21
CA GLU A 136 -17.11 18.38 -44.46
C GLU A 136 -16.89 19.45 -45.54
N ALA A 137 -15.74 20.14 -45.52
CA ALA A 137 -15.39 21.11 -46.56
C ALA A 137 -15.25 20.46 -47.94
N VAL A 138 -14.62 19.28 -48.02
CA VAL A 138 -14.48 18.52 -49.27
C VAL A 138 -15.84 18.04 -49.79
N VAL A 139 -16.69 17.51 -48.91
CA VAL A 139 -18.04 17.06 -49.26
C VAL A 139 -18.88 18.23 -49.77
N ASN A 140 -18.87 19.36 -49.07
CA ASN A 140 -19.60 20.55 -49.49
C ASN A 140 -19.13 21.08 -50.86
N ALA A 141 -17.82 21.06 -51.12
CA ALA A 141 -17.27 21.43 -52.43
C ALA A 141 -17.77 20.49 -53.55
N ARG A 142 -17.79 19.17 -53.29
CA ARG A 142 -18.31 18.19 -54.25
C ARG A 142 -19.81 18.33 -54.50
N ILE A 143 -20.58 18.66 -53.47
CA ILE A 143 -22.02 18.95 -53.61
C ILE A 143 -22.21 20.16 -54.52
N ALA A 144 -21.49 21.26 -54.26
CA ALA A 144 -21.57 22.47 -55.09
C ALA A 144 -21.17 22.21 -56.55
N GLU A 145 -20.11 21.43 -56.78
CA GLU A 145 -19.69 21.03 -58.13
C GLU A 145 -20.76 20.18 -58.84
N ALA A 146 -21.33 19.20 -58.13
CA ALA A 146 -22.40 18.36 -58.66
C ALA A 146 -23.66 19.17 -59.00
N GLU A 147 -24.07 20.09 -58.12
CA GLU A 147 -25.19 21.00 -58.35
C GLU A 147 -24.98 21.87 -59.59
N ALA A 148 -23.77 22.42 -59.76
CA ALA A 148 -23.42 23.20 -60.96
C ALA A 148 -23.46 22.35 -62.24
N SER A 149 -22.97 21.10 -62.19
CA SER A 149 -23.02 20.17 -63.33
C SER A 149 -24.45 19.77 -63.69
N ILE A 150 -25.29 19.50 -62.68
CA ILE A 150 -26.72 19.22 -62.85
C ILE A 150 -27.43 20.42 -63.48
N ALA A 151 -27.17 21.64 -62.99
CA ALA A 151 -27.76 22.86 -63.54
C ALA A 151 -27.40 23.05 -65.02
N LYS A 152 -26.12 22.89 -65.37
CA LYS A 152 -25.64 22.97 -66.76
C LYS A 152 -26.30 21.92 -67.65
N THR A 153 -26.41 20.68 -67.18
CA THR A 153 -27.05 19.59 -67.93
C THR A 153 -28.54 19.86 -68.12
N ARG A 154 -29.22 20.37 -67.09
CA ARG A 154 -30.62 20.80 -67.15
C ARG A 154 -30.81 21.91 -68.20
N ASP A 155 -29.99 22.95 -68.18
CA ASP A 155 -30.11 24.07 -69.12
C ASP A 155 -29.86 23.62 -70.58
N ALA A 156 -28.88 22.75 -70.80
CA ALA A 156 -28.63 22.15 -72.10
C ALA A 156 -29.82 21.28 -72.57
N ALA A 157 -30.38 20.44 -71.69
CA ALA A 157 -31.56 19.64 -71.99
C ALA A 157 -32.78 20.51 -72.32
N MET A 158 -33.03 21.57 -71.55
CA MET A 158 -34.13 22.52 -71.80
C MET A 158 -33.98 23.27 -73.12
N THR A 159 -32.74 23.59 -73.52
CA THR A 159 -32.45 24.16 -74.85
C THR A 159 -32.81 23.19 -75.97
N ASN A 160 -32.40 21.92 -75.84
CA ASN A 160 -32.76 20.87 -76.81
C ASN A 160 -34.29 20.67 -76.89
N VAL A 161 -34.98 20.64 -75.74
CA VAL A 161 -36.46 20.56 -75.70
C VAL A 161 -37.10 21.75 -76.40
N SER A 162 -36.62 22.97 -76.18
CA SER A 162 -37.12 24.17 -76.88
C SER A 162 -36.90 24.09 -78.39
N SER A 163 -35.79 23.52 -78.85
CA SER A 163 -35.55 23.28 -80.29
C SER A 163 -36.54 22.27 -80.85
N ILE A 164 -36.65 21.09 -80.23
CA ILE A 164 -37.56 20.02 -80.67
C ILE A 164 -39.01 20.50 -80.67
N ALA A 165 -39.44 21.26 -79.66
CA ALA A 165 -40.77 21.85 -79.60
C ALA A 165 -41.02 22.82 -80.76
N SER A 166 -40.03 23.64 -81.12
CA SER A 166 -40.08 24.55 -82.28
C SER A 166 -40.24 23.81 -83.59
N ASP A 167 -39.41 22.79 -83.79
CA ASP A 167 -39.39 21.99 -85.02
C ASP A 167 -40.71 21.23 -85.17
N THR A 168 -41.21 20.67 -84.07
CA THR A 168 -42.50 19.97 -84.02
C THR A 168 -43.66 20.92 -84.28
N ALA A 169 -43.69 22.09 -83.65
CA ALA A 169 -44.73 23.10 -83.89
C ALA A 169 -44.73 23.59 -85.34
N SER A 170 -43.56 23.83 -85.92
CA SER A 170 -43.41 24.24 -87.33
C SER A 170 -43.91 23.17 -88.28
N ALA A 171 -43.54 21.90 -88.04
CA ALA A 171 -44.01 20.76 -88.83
C ALA A 171 -45.53 20.57 -88.74
N ILE A 172 -46.14 20.79 -87.56
CA ILE A 172 -47.59 20.76 -87.38
C ILE A 172 -48.28 21.87 -88.19
N VAL A 173 -47.77 23.11 -88.14
CA VAL A 173 -48.33 24.25 -88.89
C VAL A 173 -48.23 24.02 -90.40
N GLU A 174 -47.10 23.51 -90.89
CA GLU A 174 -46.91 23.18 -92.30
C GLU A 174 -47.90 22.10 -92.76
N ARG A 175 -48.10 21.05 -91.94
CA ARG A 175 -49.10 20.00 -92.17
C ARG A 175 -50.53 20.52 -92.24
N LEU A 176 -50.88 21.54 -91.45
CA LEU A 176 -52.23 22.11 -91.36
C LEU A 176 -52.53 23.16 -92.44
N THR A 177 -51.54 23.97 -92.80
CA THR A 177 -51.72 25.14 -93.69
C THR A 177 -51.16 24.93 -95.09
N GLY A 178 -50.36 23.88 -95.31
CA GLY A 178 -49.71 23.57 -96.59
C GLY A 178 -48.53 24.47 -96.94
N LYS A 179 -48.10 25.37 -96.03
CA LYS A 179 -46.92 26.22 -96.16
C LYS A 179 -46.15 26.26 -94.86
N ALA A 180 -44.82 26.18 -94.93
CA ALA A 180 -43.97 26.31 -93.76
C ALA A 180 -44.05 27.73 -93.16
N PRO A 181 -44.17 27.88 -91.83
CA PRO A 181 -44.12 29.19 -91.18
C PRO A 181 -42.73 29.82 -91.34
N THR A 182 -42.68 31.15 -91.42
CA THR A 182 -41.38 31.86 -91.51
C THR A 182 -40.65 31.81 -90.17
N ALA A 183 -39.32 31.93 -90.19
CA ALA A 183 -38.49 31.88 -88.97
C ALA A 183 -38.89 32.94 -87.93
N ALA A 184 -39.43 34.09 -88.37
CA ALA A 184 -39.94 35.14 -87.49
C ALA A 184 -41.25 34.74 -86.78
N GLU A 185 -42.15 34.03 -87.48
CA GLU A 185 -43.44 33.57 -86.92
C GLU A 185 -43.24 32.43 -85.93
N ALA A 186 -42.33 31.49 -86.24
CA ALA A 186 -41.96 30.40 -85.34
C ALA A 186 -41.26 30.91 -84.06
N ALA A 187 -40.41 31.93 -84.17
CA ALA A 187 -39.77 32.57 -83.03
C ALA A 187 -40.75 33.36 -82.14
N ALA A 188 -41.73 34.04 -82.74
CA ALA A 188 -42.78 34.76 -82.01
C ALA A 188 -43.64 33.82 -81.14
N ALA A 189 -43.90 32.60 -81.62
CA ALA A 189 -44.63 31.58 -80.85
C ALA A 189 -43.86 31.05 -79.62
N LYS A 190 -42.52 31.12 -79.60
CA LYS A 190 -41.69 30.72 -78.45
C LYS A 190 -41.76 31.67 -77.25
N GLY A 191 -42.06 32.95 -77.47
CA GLY A 191 -41.99 34.01 -76.44
C GLY A 191 -43.33 34.37 -75.78
N ALA A 192 -44.42 33.70 -76.15
CA ALA A 192 -45.77 34.00 -75.68
C ALA A 192 -46.23 33.13 -74.48
N ALA A 193 -45.31 32.43 -73.81
CA ALA A 193 -45.58 31.57 -72.65
C ALA A 193 -44.73 31.97 -71.44
#